data_AF-A0A061DV76-F1
#
_entry.id   AF-A0A061DV76-F1
#
_cell.length_a   1.000
_cell.length_b   1.000
_cell.length_c   1.000
_cell.angle_alpha   90.00
_cell.angle_beta   90.00
_cell.angle_gamma   90.00
#
_symmetry.space_group_name_H-M   'P 1'
#
loop_
_entity.id
_entity.type
_entity.pdbx_description
1 polymer ?
#
loop_
_entity_poly.entity_id
_entity_poly.type
_entity_poly.pdbx_seq_one_letter_code
_entity_poly.pdbx_strand_id
1 'polypeptide(L)'
;MKFGKILKQQIEETLPAWRDNFLNYKELKKLVRLISSAPLLSAESMEYGKAEAQFVYLLNNEIDKFNVFFMEQEEDFIIRHKELQQRIKRVIDTWGPDGTKPSETKYKDGMAKIRKDIVDFHGEMVLLENYSNVNYTGNVLGSAGLAKILKKYDKRTGGLLRLPYIQKVLQQPFFTTDLLSKLVKECENTIDEVFPVDEEDRLKERREEITVAGKGIFRNTVAALLTMQEIRRGSSTYGHFSLPPLNLPDSDLIHSFQLSSPIPIL
;
A
#
# COMPACT_ATOMS: atom_id res chain seq x y z
N MET A 1 -17.03 2.17 -8.30
CA MET A 1 -16.70 1.30 -7.14
C MET A 1 -15.96 2.12 -6.08
N LYS A 2 -16.25 1.86 -4.80
CA LYS A 2 -15.88 2.72 -3.64
C LYS A 2 -14.47 2.44 -3.07
N PHE A 3 -13.78 1.40 -3.55
CA PHE A 3 -12.57 0.82 -2.94
C PHE A 3 -11.38 1.78 -2.74
N GLY A 4 -10.88 2.44 -3.79
CA GLY A 4 -9.71 3.32 -3.60
C GLY A 4 -9.95 4.51 -2.67
N LYS A 5 -11.22 4.89 -2.44
CA LYS A 5 -11.58 5.85 -1.39
C LYS A 5 -11.55 5.21 0.00
N ILE A 6 -12.01 3.97 0.12
CA ILE A 6 -11.97 3.19 1.37
C ILE A 6 -10.52 2.92 1.77
N LEU A 7 -9.67 2.45 0.85
CA LEU A 7 -8.26 2.16 1.13
C LEU A 7 -7.50 3.43 1.53
N LYS A 8 -7.73 4.54 0.82
CA LYS A 8 -7.20 5.84 1.22
C LYS A 8 -7.66 6.22 2.64
N GLN A 9 -8.97 6.15 2.90
CA GLN A 9 -9.52 6.46 4.22
C GLN A 9 -8.93 5.56 5.31
N GLN A 10 -8.74 4.26 5.05
CA GLN A 10 -8.12 3.32 5.99
C GLN A 10 -6.68 3.71 6.30
N ILE A 11 -5.87 4.06 5.28
CA ILE A 11 -4.51 4.54 5.49
C ILE A 11 -4.53 5.83 6.31
N GLU A 12 -5.41 6.78 5.97
CA GLU A 12 -5.55 8.06 6.68
C GLU A 12 -6.04 7.91 8.13
N GLU A 13 -6.86 6.91 8.42
CA GLU A 13 -7.33 6.58 9.78
C GLU A 13 -6.25 5.87 10.59
N THR A 14 -5.51 4.94 9.95
CA THR A 14 -4.49 4.12 10.60
C THR A 14 -3.20 4.93 10.84
N LEU A 15 -2.79 5.75 9.86
CA LEU A 15 -1.58 6.57 9.87
C LEU A 15 -1.94 8.01 9.50
N PRO A 16 -2.47 8.81 10.44
CA PRO A 16 -2.90 10.19 10.18
C PRO A 16 -1.80 11.09 9.61
N ALA A 17 -0.54 10.82 9.93
CA ALA A 17 0.62 11.55 9.40
C ALA A 17 0.76 11.44 7.86
N TRP A 18 0.14 10.45 7.22
CA TRP A 18 0.27 10.22 5.79
C TRP A 18 -0.78 10.98 4.94
N ARG A 19 -1.76 11.63 5.59
CA ARG A 19 -2.91 12.29 4.93
C ARG A 19 -2.51 13.32 3.88
N ASP A 20 -1.54 14.16 4.21
CA ASP A 20 -1.12 15.28 3.35
C ASP A 20 -0.23 14.84 2.18
N ASN A 21 0.23 13.58 2.22
CA ASN A 21 1.10 12.99 1.20
C ASN A 21 0.33 12.33 0.05
N PHE A 22 -1.01 12.33 0.06
CA PHE A 22 -1.80 11.83 -1.07
C PHE A 22 -1.96 12.84 -2.20
N LEU A 23 -2.29 12.34 -3.39
CA LEU A 23 -2.56 13.17 -4.57
C LEU A 23 -3.65 14.22 -4.31
N ASN A 24 -3.32 15.49 -4.53
CA ASN A 24 -4.28 16.59 -4.55
C ASN A 24 -5.07 16.64 -5.87
N TYR A 25 -5.85 15.60 -6.09
CA TYR A 25 -6.63 15.41 -7.30
C TYR A 25 -7.69 16.51 -7.51
N LYS A 26 -8.16 17.16 -6.44
CA LYS A 26 -9.15 18.24 -6.53
C LYS A 26 -8.57 19.44 -7.26
N GLU A 27 -7.35 19.86 -6.93
CA GLU A 27 -6.70 21.01 -7.57
C GLU A 27 -6.32 20.73 -9.01
N LEU A 28 -5.69 19.58 -9.28
CA LEU A 28 -5.37 19.17 -10.65
C LEU A 28 -6.63 19.11 -11.53
N LYS A 29 -7.76 18.62 -10.98
CA LYS A 29 -9.04 18.59 -11.70
C LYS A 29 -9.59 20.00 -11.99
N LYS A 30 -9.35 20.99 -11.12
CA LYS A 30 -9.74 22.39 -11.39
C LYS A 30 -8.95 22.94 -12.58
N LEU A 31 -7.64 22.70 -12.62
CA LEU A 31 -6.80 23.12 -13.75
C LEU A 31 -7.23 22.47 -15.06
N VAL A 32 -7.49 21.15 -15.08
CA VAL A 32 -8.01 20.49 -16.29
C VAL A 32 -9.31 21.12 -16.79
N ARG A 33 -10.20 21.55 -15.88
CA ARG A 33 -11.44 22.24 -16.28
C ARG A 33 -11.15 23.59 -16.92
N LEU A 34 -10.27 24.40 -16.33
CA LEU A 34 -9.86 25.71 -16.87
C LEU A 34 -9.28 25.56 -18.28
N ILE A 35 -8.36 24.62 -18.46
CA ILE A 35 -7.74 24.32 -19.76
C ILE A 35 -8.81 23.90 -20.79
N SER A 36 -9.75 23.03 -20.40
CA SER A 36 -10.81 22.55 -21.29
C SER A 36 -11.90 23.59 -21.62
N SER A 37 -11.99 24.67 -20.84
CA SER A 37 -12.99 25.73 -21.01
C SER A 37 -12.45 26.92 -21.81
N ALA A 38 -11.15 26.96 -22.10
CA ALA A 38 -10.56 27.97 -22.96
C ALA A 38 -11.11 27.83 -24.41
N PRO A 39 -11.60 28.91 -25.05
CA PRO A 39 -12.12 28.84 -26.42
C PRO A 39 -11.05 28.36 -27.40
N LEU A 40 -11.39 27.40 -28.28
CA LEU A 40 -10.48 26.81 -29.29
C LEU A 40 -9.85 27.83 -30.25
N LEU A 41 -10.48 28.99 -30.45
CA LEU A 41 -9.96 30.11 -31.25
C LEU A 41 -8.84 30.90 -30.53
N SER A 42 -8.52 30.51 -29.29
CA SER A 42 -7.55 31.15 -28.41
C SER A 42 -6.50 30.16 -27.91
N ALA A 43 -6.20 29.11 -28.69
CA ALA A 43 -5.11 28.17 -28.40
C ALA A 43 -3.74 28.86 -28.28
N GLU A 44 -3.62 30.11 -28.76
CA GLU A 44 -2.47 31.01 -28.58
C GLU A 44 -2.66 32.04 -27.45
N SER A 45 -3.76 31.97 -26.68
CA SER A 45 -3.94 32.87 -25.55
C SER A 45 -2.96 32.53 -24.44
N MET A 46 -2.33 33.59 -23.93
CA MET A 46 -1.40 33.53 -22.80
C MET A 46 -2.01 32.79 -21.58
N GLU A 47 -3.34 32.78 -21.44
CA GLU A 47 -4.05 32.12 -20.33
C GLU A 47 -4.08 30.59 -20.46
N TYR A 48 -4.27 30.03 -21.66
CA TYR A 48 -4.22 28.59 -21.88
C TYR A 48 -2.83 28.03 -21.52
N GLY A 49 -1.78 28.65 -22.07
CA GLY A 49 -0.39 28.26 -21.79
C GLY A 49 -0.04 28.35 -20.31
N LYS A 50 -0.55 29.37 -19.60
CA LYS A 50 -0.36 29.50 -18.14
C LYS A 50 -1.04 28.36 -17.37
N ALA A 51 -2.28 28.00 -17.72
CA ALA A 51 -3.01 26.95 -17.02
C ALA A 51 -2.41 25.55 -17.27
N GLU A 52 -1.98 25.26 -18.49
CA GLU A 52 -1.28 24.02 -18.83
C GLU A 52 0.08 23.94 -18.13
N ALA A 53 0.88 25.01 -18.16
CA ALA A 53 2.14 25.06 -17.43
C ALA A 53 1.95 24.86 -15.92
N GLN A 54 0.90 25.46 -15.34
CA GLN A 54 0.55 25.27 -13.94
C GLN A 54 0.11 23.83 -13.64
N PHE A 55 -0.62 23.17 -14.54
CA PHE A 55 -1.00 21.76 -14.37
C PHE A 55 0.23 20.86 -14.37
N VAL A 56 1.14 21.05 -15.31
CA VAL A 56 2.41 20.32 -15.43
C VAL A 56 3.27 20.55 -14.19
N TYR A 57 3.38 21.80 -13.73
CA TYR A 57 4.12 22.15 -12.52
C TYR A 57 3.57 21.44 -11.28
N LEU A 58 2.26 21.55 -11.01
CA LEU A 58 1.65 20.88 -9.86
C LEU A 58 1.75 19.36 -9.95
N LEU A 59 1.63 18.79 -11.16
CA LEU A 59 1.75 17.35 -11.34
C LEU A 59 3.14 16.84 -10.99
N ASN A 60 4.20 17.55 -11.38
CA ASN A 60 5.57 17.20 -11.00
C ASN A 60 5.79 17.36 -9.50
N ASN A 61 5.31 18.46 -8.90
CA ASN A 61 5.41 18.65 -7.45
C ASN A 61 4.71 17.55 -6.65
N GLU A 62 3.57 17.06 -7.12
CA GLU A 62 2.89 15.93 -6.48
C GLU A 62 3.71 14.63 -6.59
N ILE A 63 4.36 14.38 -7.72
CA ILE A 63 5.27 13.22 -7.89
C ILE A 63 6.48 13.35 -6.96
N ASP A 64 7.10 14.53 -6.89
CA ASP A 64 8.25 14.78 -6.02
C ASP A 64 7.87 14.63 -4.54
N LYS A 65 6.68 15.11 -4.15
CA LYS A 65 6.13 14.88 -2.81
C LYS A 65 6.00 13.38 -2.51
N PHE A 66 5.47 12.58 -3.44
CA PHE A 66 5.37 11.14 -3.23
C PHE A 66 6.72 10.48 -3.08
N ASN A 67 7.71 10.89 -3.88
CA ASN A 67 9.07 10.37 -3.80
C ASN A 67 9.72 10.68 -2.47
N VAL A 68 9.70 11.94 -2.03
CA VAL A 68 10.27 12.36 -0.75
C VAL A 68 9.65 11.57 0.39
N PHE A 69 8.32 11.56 0.45
CA PHE A 69 7.60 10.82 1.50
C PHE A 69 7.91 9.31 1.46
N PHE A 70 7.87 8.68 0.29
CA PHE A 70 8.11 7.25 0.18
C PHE A 70 9.53 6.86 0.58
N MET A 71 10.54 7.62 0.14
CA MET A 71 11.94 7.37 0.50
C MET A 71 12.17 7.54 2.00
N GLU A 72 11.61 8.58 2.63
CA GLU A 72 11.71 8.77 4.07
C GLU A 72 11.11 7.59 4.85
N GLN A 73 9.94 7.07 4.44
CA GLN A 73 9.33 5.91 5.08
C GLN A 73 10.14 4.63 4.83
N GLU A 74 10.64 4.42 3.61
CA GLU A 74 11.47 3.26 3.28
C GLU A 74 12.78 3.24 4.08
N GLU A 75 13.44 4.39 4.24
CA GLU A 75 14.63 4.53 5.09
C GLU A 75 14.34 4.20 6.56
N ASP A 76 13.25 4.73 7.11
CA ASP A 76 12.81 4.40 8.48
C ASP A 76 12.58 2.89 8.63
N PHE A 77 11.95 2.26 7.65
CA PHE A 77 11.68 0.83 7.69
C PHE A 77 12.97 0.00 7.64
N ILE A 78 13.96 0.40 6.86
CA ILE A 78 15.27 -0.28 6.84
C ILE A 78 15.94 -0.21 8.22
N ILE A 79 15.85 0.94 8.90
CA ILE A 79 16.42 1.14 10.24
C ILE A 79 15.67 0.28 11.26
N ARG A 80 14.35 0.39 11.31
CA ARG A 80 13.51 -0.37 12.25
C ARG A 80 13.63 -1.88 12.05
N HIS A 81 13.75 -2.34 10.80
CA HIS A 81 14.00 -3.76 10.53
C HIS A 81 15.30 -4.24 11.16
N LYS A 82 16.40 -3.49 11.02
CA LYS A 82 17.69 -3.84 11.65
C LYS A 82 17.59 -3.83 13.18
N GLU A 83 16.93 -2.85 13.77
CA GLU A 83 16.74 -2.77 15.22
C GLU A 83 15.91 -3.94 15.76
N LEU A 84 14.87 -4.34 15.04
CA LEU A 84 14.04 -5.49 15.36
C LEU A 84 14.86 -6.78 15.36
N GLN A 85 15.66 -7.03 14.32
CA GLN A 85 16.55 -8.19 14.23
C GLN A 85 17.55 -8.23 15.40
N GLN A 86 18.16 -7.09 15.75
CA GLN A 86 19.05 -7.00 16.90
C GLN A 86 18.33 -7.24 18.24
N ARG A 87 17.08 -6.82 18.37
CA ARG A 87 16.28 -7.06 19.57
C ARG A 87 15.90 -8.54 19.72
N ILE A 88 15.53 -9.21 18.63
CA ILE A 88 15.29 -10.66 18.59
C ILE A 88 16.53 -11.39 19.10
N LYS A 89 17.69 -11.12 18.48
CA LYS A 89 18.95 -11.72 18.87
C LYS A 89 19.27 -11.50 20.35
N ARG A 90 19.11 -10.26 20.85
CA ARG A 90 19.34 -9.95 22.28
C ARG A 90 18.46 -10.76 23.22
N VAL A 91 17.18 -10.95 22.89
CA VAL A 91 16.27 -11.74 23.75
C VAL A 91 16.67 -13.21 23.75
N ILE A 92 17.01 -13.78 22.58
CA ILE A 92 17.49 -15.15 22.44
C ILE A 92 18.82 -15.36 23.20
N ASP A 93 19.84 -14.54 22.93
CA ASP A 93 21.18 -14.66 23.51
C ASP A 93 21.20 -14.40 25.04
N THR A 94 20.23 -13.64 25.56
CA THR A 94 20.16 -13.33 27.00
C THR A 94 19.29 -14.31 27.76
N TRP A 95 18.04 -14.50 27.34
CA TRP A 95 17.03 -15.21 28.13
C TRP A 95 16.64 -16.58 27.55
N GLY A 96 17.08 -16.89 26.32
CA GLY A 96 16.79 -18.16 25.67
C GLY A 96 17.41 -19.37 26.38
N PRO A 97 17.07 -20.59 25.95
CA PRO A 97 17.52 -21.84 26.59
C PRO A 97 19.05 -21.93 26.72
N ASP A 98 19.77 -21.50 25.67
CA ASP A 98 21.24 -21.48 25.60
C ASP A 98 21.81 -20.06 25.86
N GLY A 99 21.02 -19.18 26.47
CA GLY A 99 21.39 -17.78 26.69
C GLY A 99 22.35 -17.56 27.86
N THR A 100 22.89 -16.35 27.97
CA THR A 100 23.79 -15.94 29.08
C THR A 100 23.11 -15.90 30.45
N LYS A 101 21.78 -15.69 30.49
CA LYS A 101 20.95 -15.63 31.70
C LYS A 101 19.60 -16.32 31.44
N PRO A 102 19.54 -17.65 31.24
CA PRO A 102 18.32 -18.33 30.84
C PRO A 102 17.15 -18.05 31.80
N SER A 103 16.01 -17.66 31.25
CA SER A 103 14.79 -17.42 32.03
C SER A 103 13.57 -17.57 31.13
N GLU A 104 12.84 -18.67 31.32
CA GLU A 104 11.67 -18.99 30.51
C GLU A 104 10.62 -17.87 30.53
N THR A 105 10.32 -17.31 31.70
CA THR A 105 9.34 -16.22 31.85
C THR A 105 9.77 -14.98 31.08
N LYS A 106 11.02 -14.52 31.25
CA LYS A 106 11.52 -13.32 30.57
C LYS A 106 11.67 -13.52 29.06
N TYR A 107 12.03 -14.73 28.64
CA TYR A 107 12.08 -15.11 27.24
C TYR A 107 10.69 -15.04 26.62
N LYS A 108 9.70 -15.75 27.18
CA LYS A 108 8.30 -15.73 26.69
C LYS A 108 7.74 -14.30 26.61
N ASP A 109 7.93 -13.50 27.66
CA ASP A 109 7.47 -12.10 27.69
C ASP A 109 8.17 -11.22 26.63
N GLY A 110 9.48 -11.38 26.46
CA GLY A 110 10.26 -10.65 25.46
C GLY A 110 9.84 -11.01 24.03
N MET A 111 9.67 -12.30 23.78
CA MET A 111 9.26 -12.84 22.49
C MET A 111 7.82 -12.45 22.14
N ALA A 112 6.89 -12.45 23.11
CA ALA A 112 5.52 -11.99 22.88
C ALA A 112 5.46 -10.51 22.45
N LYS A 113 6.27 -9.64 23.06
CA LYS A 113 6.38 -8.23 22.66
C LYS A 113 6.95 -8.08 21.26
N ILE A 114 8.02 -8.83 20.95
CA ILE A 114 8.61 -8.87 19.61
C ILE A 114 7.56 -9.31 18.58
N ARG A 115 6.77 -10.35 18.88
CA ARG A 115 5.72 -10.87 17.98
C ARG A 115 4.71 -9.78 17.62
N LYS A 116 4.25 -9.04 18.62
CA LYS A 116 3.32 -7.94 18.37
C LYS A 116 3.96 -6.87 17.48
N ASP A 117 5.17 -6.45 17.81
CA ASP A 117 5.85 -5.38 17.11
C ASP A 117 6.20 -5.75 15.65
N ILE A 118 6.56 -7.01 15.37
CA ILE A 118 6.83 -7.44 13.98
C ILE A 118 5.56 -7.47 13.13
N VAL A 119 4.41 -7.84 13.71
CA VAL A 119 3.12 -7.82 13.02
C VAL A 119 2.67 -6.40 12.72
N ASP A 120 2.78 -5.49 13.69
CA ASP A 120 2.47 -4.06 13.48
C ASP A 120 3.40 -3.45 12.42
N PHE A 121 4.71 -3.75 12.50
CA PHE A 121 5.72 -3.28 11.55
C PHE A 121 5.49 -3.80 10.12
N HIS A 122 5.21 -5.10 9.96
CA HIS A 122 4.82 -5.69 8.67
C HIS A 122 3.60 -4.99 8.09
N GLY A 123 2.58 -4.77 8.92
CA GLY A 123 1.36 -4.08 8.52
C GLY A 123 1.63 -2.66 7.98
N GLU A 124 2.50 -1.89 8.63
CA GLU A 124 2.89 -0.55 8.18
C GLU A 124 3.60 -0.57 6.82
N MET A 125 4.49 -1.54 6.58
CA MET A 125 5.16 -1.71 5.28
C MET A 125 4.16 -2.01 4.16
N VAL A 126 3.18 -2.87 4.40
CA VAL A 126 2.14 -3.16 3.41
C VAL A 126 1.22 -1.95 3.17
N LEU A 127 0.99 -1.10 4.18
CA LEU A 127 0.29 0.16 3.97
C LEU A 127 1.07 1.10 3.03
N LEU A 128 2.41 1.12 3.08
CA LEU A 128 3.22 1.93 2.17
C LEU A 128 3.18 1.40 0.73
N GLU A 129 3.17 0.08 0.51
CA GLU A 129 2.92 -0.50 -0.81
C GLU A 129 1.55 -0.08 -1.36
N ASN A 130 0.54 -0.06 -0.49
CA ASN A 130 -0.80 0.38 -0.84
C ASN A 130 -0.89 1.89 -1.11
N TYR A 131 -0.12 2.71 -0.38
CA TYR A 131 0.02 4.14 -0.65
C TYR A 131 0.53 4.39 -2.08
N SER A 132 1.55 3.66 -2.52
CA SER A 132 2.05 3.72 -3.90
C SER A 132 0.95 3.42 -4.91
N ASN A 133 0.24 2.31 -4.70
CA ASN A 133 -0.85 1.86 -5.58
C ASN A 133 -1.99 2.88 -5.68
N VAL A 134 -2.41 3.47 -4.56
CA VAL A 134 -3.48 4.47 -4.50
C VAL A 134 -3.09 5.72 -5.29
N ASN A 135 -1.88 6.24 -5.07
CA ASN A 135 -1.42 7.46 -5.74
C ASN A 135 -1.16 7.24 -7.24
N TYR A 136 -0.66 6.07 -7.64
CA TYR A 136 -0.44 5.73 -9.05
C TYR A 136 -1.75 5.43 -9.81
N THR A 137 -2.44 4.34 -9.43
CA THR A 137 -3.44 3.73 -10.32
C THR A 137 -4.78 4.45 -10.33
N GLY A 138 -5.37 4.74 -9.18
CA GLY A 138 -6.76 5.23 -9.12
C GLY A 138 -7.76 4.42 -9.99
N ASN A 139 -7.49 3.11 -10.23
CA ASN A 139 -8.10 2.28 -11.28
C ASN A 139 -9.56 1.86 -11.03
N VAL A 140 -10.20 2.47 -10.04
CA VAL A 140 -11.58 2.21 -9.68
C VAL A 140 -12.42 3.47 -9.95
N LEU A 141 -13.61 3.27 -10.51
CA LEU A 141 -14.60 4.32 -10.82
C LEU A 141 -14.97 5.10 -9.53
N GLY A 142 -14.17 6.12 -9.20
CA GLY A 142 -14.32 6.93 -7.99
C GLY A 142 -13.01 7.32 -7.27
N SER A 143 -11.89 6.61 -7.50
CA SER A 143 -10.59 6.89 -6.85
C SER A 143 -9.78 7.97 -7.57
N ALA A 144 -8.85 8.62 -6.89
CA ALA A 144 -8.03 9.76 -7.31
C ALA A 144 -6.56 9.33 -7.38
N GLY A 145 -5.98 9.25 -8.58
CA GLY A 145 -4.58 8.84 -8.81
C GLY A 145 -4.03 9.43 -10.12
N LEU A 146 -2.71 9.35 -10.29
CA LEU A 146 -1.96 9.94 -11.40
C LEU A 146 -2.47 9.45 -12.76
N ALA A 147 -2.65 8.14 -12.94
CA ALA A 147 -3.13 7.57 -14.20
C ALA A 147 -4.51 8.13 -14.60
N LYS A 148 -5.37 8.41 -13.61
CA LYS A 148 -6.71 8.93 -13.84
C LYS A 148 -6.75 10.41 -14.16
N ILE A 149 -5.92 11.22 -13.49
CA ILE A 149 -5.88 12.65 -13.78
C ILE A 149 -5.24 12.91 -15.14
N LEU A 150 -4.21 12.14 -15.51
CA LEU A 150 -3.61 12.13 -16.85
C LEU A 150 -4.62 11.70 -17.93
N LYS A 151 -5.34 10.58 -17.72
CA LYS A 151 -6.43 10.18 -18.64
C LYS A 151 -7.51 11.24 -18.76
N LYS A 152 -7.80 11.97 -17.69
CA LYS A 152 -8.78 13.06 -17.71
C LYS A 152 -8.27 14.26 -18.51
N TYR A 153 -6.99 14.61 -18.37
CA TYR A 153 -6.32 15.66 -19.13
C TYR A 153 -6.49 15.40 -20.63
N ASP A 154 -5.90 14.31 -21.14
CA ASP A 154 -5.93 13.95 -22.56
C ASP A 154 -7.36 13.94 -23.13
N LYS A 155 -8.32 13.35 -22.40
CA LYS A 155 -9.72 13.27 -22.84
C LYS A 155 -10.40 14.65 -22.95
N ARG A 156 -10.01 15.62 -22.14
CA ARG A 156 -10.69 16.93 -22.03
C ARG A 156 -10.00 18.02 -22.83
N THR A 157 -8.69 17.92 -23.02
CA THR A 157 -7.88 18.94 -23.69
C THR A 157 -7.46 18.51 -25.09
N GLY A 158 -7.53 17.22 -25.41
CA GLY A 158 -6.95 16.69 -26.66
C GLY A 158 -5.43 16.53 -26.62
N GLY A 159 -4.80 16.87 -25.48
CA GLY A 159 -3.36 16.69 -25.30
C GLY A 159 -2.94 15.23 -25.15
N LEU A 160 -1.62 15.00 -25.11
CA LEU A 160 -1.02 13.65 -25.10
C LEU A 160 -0.01 13.51 -23.94
N LEU A 161 -0.40 13.93 -22.73
CA LEU A 161 0.50 13.90 -21.57
C LEU A 161 0.55 12.54 -20.88
N ARG A 162 -0.47 11.70 -21.03
CA ARG A 162 -0.56 10.44 -20.28
C ARG A 162 0.61 9.50 -20.54
N LEU A 163 0.91 9.19 -21.80
CA LEU A 163 1.96 8.22 -22.14
C LEU A 163 3.34 8.61 -21.58
N PRO A 164 3.88 9.83 -21.85
CA PRO A 164 5.19 10.22 -21.35
C PRO A 164 5.25 10.26 -19.82
N TYR A 165 4.17 10.70 -19.15
CA TYR A 165 4.14 10.70 -17.68
C TYR A 165 4.07 9.29 -17.08
N ILE A 166 3.32 8.37 -17.68
CA ILE A 166 3.31 6.98 -17.19
C ILE A 166 4.71 6.39 -17.30
N GLN A 167 5.39 6.55 -18.43
CA GLN A 167 6.78 6.08 -18.60
C GLN A 167 7.71 6.69 -17.55
N LYS A 168 7.59 8.00 -17.29
CA LYS A 168 8.36 8.69 -16.22
C LYS A 168 8.05 8.10 -14.83
N VAL A 169 6.78 7.91 -14.50
CA VAL A 169 6.31 7.45 -13.19
C VAL A 169 6.77 6.03 -12.87
N LEU A 170 6.84 5.13 -13.86
CA LEU A 170 7.31 3.77 -13.67
C LEU A 170 8.76 3.66 -13.16
N GLN A 171 9.53 4.74 -13.26
CA GLN A 171 10.92 4.83 -12.81
C GLN A 171 11.07 5.70 -11.55
N GLN A 172 9.96 6.13 -10.93
CA GLN A 172 10.01 6.98 -9.74
C GLN A 172 10.12 6.13 -8.47
N PRO A 173 10.88 6.59 -7.45
CA PRO A 173 11.03 5.91 -6.17
C PRO A 173 9.71 5.46 -5.55
N PHE A 174 8.68 6.31 -5.54
CA PHE A 174 7.40 5.97 -4.93
C PHE A 174 6.68 4.80 -5.63
N PHE A 175 7.07 4.46 -6.86
CA PHE A 175 6.48 3.37 -7.64
C PHE A 175 7.31 2.08 -7.60
N THR A 176 8.63 2.19 -7.42
CA THR A 176 9.55 1.05 -7.37
C THR A 176 9.59 0.46 -5.96
N THR A 177 8.70 -0.48 -5.67
CA THR A 177 8.52 -1.03 -4.30
C THR A 177 9.31 -2.31 -4.02
N ASP A 178 10.26 -2.71 -4.88
CA ASP A 178 10.94 -4.01 -4.78
C ASP A 178 11.68 -4.21 -3.44
N LEU A 179 12.32 -3.16 -2.93
CA LEU A 179 13.01 -3.18 -1.64
C LEU A 179 12.03 -3.35 -0.48
N LEU A 180 10.94 -2.58 -0.49
CA LEU A 180 9.85 -2.71 0.48
C LEU A 180 9.25 -4.12 0.49
N SER A 181 8.94 -4.69 -0.69
CA SER A 181 8.41 -6.06 -0.80
C SER A 181 9.40 -7.11 -0.30
N LYS A 182 10.70 -6.86 -0.42
CA LYS A 182 11.74 -7.72 0.17
C LYS A 182 11.73 -7.65 1.70
N LEU A 183 11.65 -6.45 2.28
CA LEU A 183 11.57 -6.28 3.73
C LEU A 183 10.32 -6.94 4.33
N VAL A 184 9.17 -6.81 3.66
CA VAL A 184 7.92 -7.50 4.03
C VAL A 184 8.14 -9.02 4.12
N LYS A 185 8.75 -9.62 3.09
CA LYS A 185 9.08 -11.05 3.07
C LYS A 185 10.08 -11.45 4.14
N GLU A 186 11.09 -10.63 4.42
CA GLU A 186 12.05 -10.88 5.50
C GLU A 186 11.36 -10.90 6.86
N CYS A 187 10.36 -10.02 7.09
CA CYS A 187 9.53 -10.06 8.28
C CYS A 187 8.65 -11.31 8.35
N GLU A 188 8.02 -11.73 7.25
CA GLU A 188 7.22 -12.97 7.18
C GLU A 188 8.07 -14.19 7.55
N ASN A 189 9.25 -14.34 6.94
CA ASN A 189 10.18 -15.42 7.27
C ASN A 189 10.60 -15.39 8.75
N THR A 190 10.88 -14.19 9.28
CA THR A 190 11.25 -14.04 10.69
C THR A 190 10.09 -14.45 11.61
N ILE A 191 8.85 -14.13 11.26
CA ILE A 191 7.66 -14.57 12.02
C ILE A 191 7.58 -16.10 12.04
N ASP A 192 7.72 -16.73 10.88
CA ASP A 192 7.63 -18.19 10.74
C ASP A 192 8.74 -18.93 11.51
N GLU A 193 9.97 -18.41 11.48
CA GLU A 193 11.12 -19.01 12.18
C GLU A 193 11.02 -18.85 13.71
N VAL A 194 10.60 -17.67 14.17
CA VAL A 194 10.69 -17.28 15.57
C VAL A 194 9.40 -17.59 16.34
N PHE A 195 8.28 -17.70 15.63
CA PHE A 195 6.96 -17.98 16.19
C PHE A 195 6.26 -19.10 15.41
N PRO A 196 6.84 -20.32 15.38
CA PRO A 196 6.20 -21.45 14.72
C PRO A 196 4.84 -21.70 15.39
N VAL A 197 3.77 -21.66 14.59
CA VAL A 197 2.42 -21.90 15.08
C VAL A 197 2.18 -23.41 15.16
N ASP A 198 1.90 -23.94 16.35
CA ASP A 198 1.39 -25.30 16.52
C ASP A 198 0.05 -25.45 15.79
N GLU A 199 -0.22 -26.60 15.17
CA GLU A 199 -1.46 -26.85 14.40
C GLU A 199 -2.75 -26.59 15.21
N GLU A 200 -2.72 -26.80 16.54
CA GLU A 200 -3.83 -26.47 17.43
C GLU A 200 -4.02 -24.96 17.65
N ASP A 201 -2.94 -24.19 17.67
CA ASP A 201 -2.98 -22.74 17.79
C ASP A 201 -3.38 -22.10 16.45
N ARG A 202 -3.03 -22.69 15.29
CA ARG A 202 -3.58 -22.29 13.98
C ARG A 202 -5.10 -22.40 13.93
N LEU A 203 -5.69 -23.39 14.62
CA LEU A 203 -7.14 -23.60 14.71
C LEU A 203 -7.81 -22.65 15.70
N LYS A 204 -7.12 -22.27 16.78
CA LYS A 204 -7.59 -21.26 17.75
C LYS A 204 -7.45 -19.84 17.21
N GLU A 205 -6.33 -19.48 16.60
CA GLU A 205 -6.14 -18.21 15.90
C GLU A 205 -7.17 -18.07 14.78
N ARG A 206 -7.47 -19.13 14.00
CA ARG A 206 -8.60 -19.11 13.05
C ARG A 206 -9.96 -18.83 13.70
N ARG A 207 -10.20 -19.26 14.94
CA ARG A 207 -11.45 -18.99 15.69
C ARG A 207 -11.46 -17.62 16.37
N GLU A 208 -10.29 -17.13 16.80
CA GLU A 208 -10.10 -15.82 17.41
C GLU A 208 -10.04 -14.71 16.36
N GLU A 209 -9.52 -14.95 15.16
CA GLU A 209 -9.61 -14.07 13.99
C GLU A 209 -11.07 -13.81 13.56
N ILE A 210 -11.96 -14.77 13.81
CA ILE A 210 -13.41 -14.64 13.58
C ILE A 210 -14.09 -13.80 14.69
N THR A 211 -13.57 -13.80 15.92
CA THR A 211 -14.19 -13.11 17.07
C THR A 211 -13.55 -11.75 17.41
N VAL A 212 -12.26 -11.53 17.10
CA VAL A 212 -11.53 -10.26 17.23
C VAL A 212 -11.81 -9.36 16.02
N ALA A 213 -13.09 -9.18 15.72
CA ALA A 213 -13.61 -8.28 14.69
C ALA A 213 -13.42 -6.78 15.03
N GLY A 214 -12.40 -6.42 15.81
CA GLY A 214 -12.35 -5.15 16.56
C GLY A 214 -11.18 -4.19 16.31
N LYS A 215 -9.92 -4.61 16.17
CA LYS A 215 -8.78 -3.66 16.21
C LYS A 215 -7.48 -4.24 15.63
N GLY A 216 -6.90 -3.60 14.61
CA GLY A 216 -5.50 -3.87 14.19
C GLY A 216 -5.17 -3.53 12.73
N ILE A 217 -3.91 -3.12 12.50
CA ILE A 217 -3.30 -2.84 11.18
C ILE A 217 -3.31 -4.09 10.30
N PHE A 218 -3.06 -5.26 10.90
CA PHE A 218 -3.06 -6.57 10.23
C PHE A 218 -4.37 -6.90 9.49
N ARG A 219 -5.53 -6.68 10.11
CA ARG A 219 -6.83 -6.92 9.45
C ARG A 219 -7.05 -5.97 8.27
N ASN A 220 -6.63 -4.72 8.39
CA ASN A 220 -6.74 -3.75 7.31
C ASN A 220 -5.87 -4.17 6.12
N THR A 221 -4.68 -4.69 6.40
CA THR A 221 -3.75 -5.24 5.42
C THR A 221 -4.30 -6.49 4.73
N VAL A 222 -4.78 -7.48 5.48
CA VAL A 222 -5.39 -8.71 4.93
C VAL A 222 -6.63 -8.40 4.10
N ALA A 223 -7.50 -7.50 4.57
CA ALA A 223 -8.67 -7.05 3.80
C ALA A 223 -8.26 -6.32 2.50
N ALA A 224 -7.20 -5.51 2.54
CA ALA A 224 -6.67 -4.84 1.35
C ALA A 224 -6.14 -5.86 0.32
N LEU A 225 -5.37 -6.86 0.78
CA LEU A 225 -4.78 -7.91 -0.06
C LEU A 225 -5.86 -8.81 -0.72
N LEU A 226 -6.82 -9.30 0.06
CA LEU A 226 -7.95 -10.10 -0.46
C LEU A 226 -8.76 -9.33 -1.51
N THR A 227 -8.96 -8.03 -1.29
CA THR A 227 -9.71 -7.19 -2.23
C THR A 227 -8.90 -6.90 -3.51
N MET A 228 -7.57 -6.80 -3.43
CA MET A 228 -6.71 -6.71 -4.62
C MET A 228 -6.82 -7.97 -5.49
N GLN A 229 -6.97 -9.14 -4.88
CA GLN A 229 -7.20 -10.40 -5.60
C GLN A 229 -8.56 -10.40 -6.32
N GLU A 230 -9.62 -9.88 -5.71
CA GLU A 230 -10.93 -9.72 -6.36
C GLU A 230 -10.94 -8.69 -7.49
N ILE A 231 -10.27 -7.54 -7.32
CA ILE A 231 -10.13 -6.52 -8.37
C ILE A 231 -9.42 -7.09 -9.60
N ARG A 232 -8.46 -8.00 -9.39
CA ARG A 232 -7.76 -8.72 -10.46
C ARG A 232 -8.65 -9.76 -11.15
N ARG A 233 -9.52 -10.46 -10.40
CA ARG A 233 -10.52 -11.41 -10.96
C ARG A 233 -11.59 -10.72 -11.82
N GLY A 234 -11.90 -9.44 -11.57
CA GLY A 234 -12.93 -8.69 -12.30
C GLY A 234 -12.48 -8.01 -13.61
N SER A 235 -11.22 -8.09 -14.02
CA SER A 235 -10.73 -7.44 -15.26
C SER A 235 -10.70 -8.42 -16.42
N SER A 236 -11.68 -8.33 -17.32
CA SER A 236 -11.78 -9.18 -18.53
C SER A 236 -10.73 -8.90 -19.61
N THR A 237 -9.69 -8.09 -19.34
CA THR A 237 -8.53 -7.94 -20.23
C THR A 237 -7.24 -7.83 -19.42
N TYR A 238 -6.33 -8.78 -19.65
CA TYR A 238 -4.95 -8.75 -19.20
C TYR A 238 -4.13 -7.97 -20.24
N GLY A 239 -3.40 -6.92 -19.85
CA GLY A 239 -2.61 -6.10 -20.77
C GLY A 239 -1.46 -5.39 -20.07
N HIS A 240 -0.56 -4.77 -20.83
CA HIS A 240 0.67 -4.13 -20.32
C HIS A 240 0.43 -2.96 -19.33
N PHE A 241 -0.80 -2.45 -19.24
CA PHE A 241 -1.23 -1.40 -18.32
C PHE A 241 -1.95 -1.93 -17.06
N SER A 242 -2.10 -3.25 -16.94
CA SER A 242 -2.65 -3.91 -15.77
C SER A 242 -1.61 -3.98 -14.65
N LEU A 243 -2.06 -4.16 -13.41
CA LEU A 243 -1.16 -4.36 -12.28
C LEU A 243 -0.22 -5.55 -12.55
N PRO A 244 1.08 -5.47 -12.19
CA PRO A 244 1.97 -6.63 -12.25
C PRO A 244 1.40 -7.77 -11.39
N PRO A 245 1.62 -9.04 -11.78
CA PRO A 245 1.19 -10.18 -10.99
C PRO A 245 1.75 -10.06 -9.56
N LEU A 246 0.87 -10.26 -8.58
CA LEU A 246 1.29 -10.44 -7.19
C LEU A 246 1.96 -11.80 -7.16
N ASN A 247 3.30 -11.84 -7.18
CA ASN A 247 4.04 -13.03 -6.78
C ASN A 247 4.00 -13.09 -5.24
N LEU A 248 2.79 -13.26 -4.71
CA LEU A 248 2.59 -13.74 -3.37
C LEU A 248 2.85 -15.25 -3.44
N PRO A 249 3.74 -15.83 -2.62
CA PRO A 249 3.68 -17.26 -2.39
C PRO A 249 2.26 -17.59 -1.92
N ASP A 250 1.72 -18.75 -2.34
CA ASP A 250 0.43 -19.27 -1.87
C ASP A 250 0.47 -19.41 -0.34
N SER A 251 0.24 -18.31 0.38
CA SER A 251 0.09 -18.33 1.82
C SER A 251 -1.35 -18.74 2.08
N ASP A 252 -1.53 -19.93 2.64
CA ASP A 252 -2.82 -20.57 2.95
C ASP A 252 -3.77 -19.69 3.78
N LEU A 253 -3.29 -18.55 4.32
CA LEU A 253 -4.07 -17.50 4.95
C LEU A 253 -5.08 -16.82 4.01
N ILE A 254 -4.86 -16.84 2.70
CA ILE A 254 -5.76 -16.20 1.71
C ILE A 254 -6.97 -17.09 1.40
N HIS A 255 -6.83 -18.42 1.50
CA HIS A 255 -7.89 -19.37 1.17
C HIS A 255 -8.96 -19.52 2.27
N SER A 256 -8.63 -19.22 3.53
CA SER A 256 -9.55 -19.34 4.67
C SER A 256 -10.69 -18.31 4.67
N PHE A 257 -10.50 -17.14 4.06
CA PHE A 257 -11.54 -16.10 3.99
C PHE A 257 -12.57 -16.32 2.87
N GLN A 258 -12.31 -17.21 1.91
CA GLN A 258 -13.27 -17.56 0.85
C GLN A 258 -14.41 -18.47 1.33
N LEU A 259 -14.32 -19.06 2.52
CA LEU A 259 -15.28 -20.07 3.01
C LEU A 259 -16.51 -19.51 3.74
N SER A 260 -16.72 -18.20 3.75
CA SER A 260 -17.94 -17.59 4.29
C SER A 260 -18.86 -17.07 3.17
N SER A 261 -19.43 -17.99 2.40
CA SER A 261 -20.67 -17.73 1.66
C SER A 261 -21.71 -18.78 2.03
N PRO A 262 -22.70 -18.43 2.87
CA PRO A 262 -23.98 -19.12 2.86
C PRO A 262 -25.02 -18.14 2.31
N ILE A 263 -25.25 -18.19 1.00
CA ILE A 263 -26.58 -17.89 0.47
C ILE A 263 -27.02 -19.16 -0.26
N PRO A 264 -27.89 -19.98 0.35
CA PRO A 264 -28.57 -21.04 -0.38
C PRO A 264 -29.47 -20.36 -1.41
N ILE A 265 -29.22 -20.65 -2.69
CA ILE A 265 -30.15 -20.34 -3.76
C ILE A 265 -31.33 -21.30 -3.58
N LEU A 266 -32.50 -20.74 -3.26
CA LEU A 266 -33.81 -21.28 -3.63
C LEU A 266 -34.46 -20.27 -4.57
#